data_AF-A0AAX1QGF0-F1
#
_entry.id   AF-A0AAX1QGF0-F1
#
_cell.length_a   1.000
_cell.length_b   1.000
_cell.length_c   1.000
_cell.angle_alpha   90.00
_cell.angle_beta   90.00
_cell.angle_gamma   90.00
#
_symmetry.space_group_name_H-M   'P 1'
#
loop_
_entity.id
_entity.type
_entity.pdbx_description
1 polymer ?
#
loop_
_entity_poly.entity_id
_entity_poly.type
_entity_poly.pdbx_seq_one_letter_code
_entity_poly.pdbx_strand_id
1 'polypeptide(L)'
;MKSITLNGELYYIEVTHFEDKSEQDEDGYYEYYYSGKDISFDSKTMSINCRIYDDEKEIGHLSKRPNFALGEDVKILKAYLHKEYNVKRFKSSNEELASI
;
A
#
# COMPACT_ATOMS: atom_id res chain seq x y z
N MET A 1 6.66 15.30 8.71
CA MET A 1 5.60 14.29 8.50
C MET A 1 4.93 14.61 7.18
N LYS A 2 4.89 13.68 6.23
CA LYS A 2 4.20 13.89 4.94
C LYS A 2 2.70 13.69 5.14
N SER A 3 1.88 14.33 4.32
CA SER A 3 0.43 14.20 4.40
C SER A 3 -0.22 14.42 3.03
N ILE A 4 -1.42 13.89 2.86
CA ILE A 4 -2.26 14.06 1.68
C ILE A 4 -3.71 14.27 2.10
N THR A 5 -4.45 15.10 1.37
CA THR A 5 -5.89 15.27 1.60
C THR A 5 -6.65 14.38 0.64
N LEU A 6 -7.52 13.53 1.17
CA LEU A 6 -8.43 12.65 0.41
C LEU A 6 -9.82 12.80 1.04
N ASN A 7 -10.83 13.04 0.22
CA ASN A 7 -12.23 13.20 0.60
C ASN A 7 -12.45 14.28 1.69
N GLY A 8 -11.68 15.37 1.61
CA GLY A 8 -11.70 16.46 2.60
C GLY A 8 -11.05 16.11 3.95
N GLU A 9 -10.51 14.90 4.12
CA GLU A 9 -9.80 14.48 5.33
C GLU A 9 -8.29 14.43 5.11
N LEU A 10 -7.53 14.80 6.15
CA LEU A 10 -6.07 14.78 6.13
C LEU A 10 -5.56 13.41 6.56
N TYR A 11 -4.80 12.76 5.68
CA TYR A 11 -4.10 11.51 5.94
C TYR A 11 -2.63 11.81 6.17
N TYR A 12 -2.10 11.31 7.28
CA TYR A 12 -0.67 11.34 7.56
C TYR A 12 0.01 10.11 6.98
N ILE A 13 1.21 10.32 6.44
CA ILE A 13 1.91 9.30 5.68
C ILE A 13 3.11 8.83 6.48
N GLU A 14 3.14 7.53 6.77
CA GLU A 14 4.28 6.84 7.36
C GLU A 14 4.82 5.79 6.39
N VAL A 15 6.12 5.57 6.46
CA VAL A 15 6.82 4.59 5.61
C VAL A 15 7.69 3.74 6.50
N THR A 16 7.42 2.44 6.51
CA THR A 16 8.15 1.46 7.30
C THR A 16 8.76 0.43 6.37
N HIS A 17 10.05 0.13 6.55
CA HIS A 17 10.68 -0.97 5.83
C HIS A 17 10.34 -2.28 6.53
N PHE A 18 10.08 -3.32 5.76
CA PHE A 18 9.84 -4.65 6.30
C PHE A 18 10.78 -5.66 5.66
N GLU A 19 11.07 -6.70 6.44
CA GLU A 19 11.65 -7.95 5.99
C GLU A 19 10.75 -9.07 6.53
N ASP A 20 10.34 -9.98 5.66
CA ASP A 20 9.44 -11.08 5.95
C ASP A 20 9.99 -12.37 5.34
N LYS A 21 9.48 -13.52 5.78
CA LYS A 21 9.89 -14.83 5.29
C LYS A 21 8.66 -15.60 4.83
N SER A 22 8.84 -16.50 3.87
CA SER A 22 7.80 -17.46 3.52
C SER A 22 7.46 -18.37 4.72
N GLU A 23 6.48 -19.25 4.55
CA GLU A 23 6.33 -20.38 5.45
C GLU A 23 7.59 -21.26 5.39
N GLN A 24 7.90 -21.94 6.50
CA GLN A 24 8.98 -22.93 6.53
C GLN A 24 8.50 -24.20 5.83
N ASP A 25 9.41 -24.85 5.09
CA ASP A 25 9.17 -26.22 4.61
C ASP A 25 9.22 -27.25 5.76
N GLU A 26 8.96 -28.52 5.44
CA GLU A 26 8.97 -29.62 6.41
C GLU A 26 10.32 -29.82 7.11
N ASP A 27 11.42 -29.34 6.49
CA ASP A 27 12.79 -29.40 7.01
C ASP A 27 13.18 -28.14 7.82
N GLY A 28 12.28 -27.15 7.93
CA GLY A 28 12.47 -25.93 8.70
C GLY A 28 13.18 -24.80 7.94
N TYR A 29 13.35 -24.91 6.62
CA TYR A 29 13.96 -23.87 5.80
C TYR A 29 12.91 -22.92 5.21
N TYR A 30 13.32 -21.65 5.06
CA TYR A 30 12.51 -20.64 4.36
C TYR A 30 12.89 -20.64 2.89
N GLU A 31 11.91 -20.85 2.01
CA GLU A 31 12.13 -20.83 0.57
C GLU A 31 12.34 -19.41 0.03
N TYR A 32 11.64 -18.42 0.61
CA TYR A 32 11.73 -17.02 0.19
C TYR A 32 11.89 -16.05 1.35
N TYR A 33 12.65 -14.99 1.10
CA TYR A 33 12.75 -13.82 1.95
C TYR A 33 12.20 -12.63 1.17
N TYR A 34 11.22 -11.95 1.74
CA TYR A 34 10.60 -10.78 1.15
C TYR A 34 11.10 -9.54 1.87
N SER A 35 11.30 -8.47 1.12
CA SER A 35 11.58 -7.16 1.71
C SER A 35 10.88 -6.09 0.91
N GLY A 36 10.71 -4.93 1.53
CA GLY A 36 10.10 -3.80 0.87
C GLY A 36 9.65 -2.74 1.84
N LYS A 37 8.59 -2.03 1.44
CA LYS A 37 8.05 -0.88 2.17
C LYS A 37 6.55 -1.03 2.37
N ASP A 38 6.12 -0.76 3.58
CA ASP A 38 4.73 -0.47 3.91
C ASP A 38 4.56 1.05 4.01
N ILE A 39 3.66 1.59 3.19
CA ILE A 39 3.26 2.98 3.22
C ILE A 39 1.87 3.04 3.79
N SER A 40 1.73 3.63 4.98
CA SER A 40 0.42 3.87 5.59
C SER A 40 -0.02 5.30 5.34
N PHE A 41 -1.32 5.46 5.14
CA PHE A 41 -2.02 6.73 5.06
C PHE A 41 -3.10 6.66 6.13
N ASP A 42 -2.86 7.34 7.24
CA ASP A 42 -3.70 7.23 8.44
C ASP A 42 -4.43 8.55 8.70
N SER A 43 -5.73 8.44 8.86
CA SER A 43 -6.61 9.54 9.26
C SER A 43 -7.38 9.17 10.52
N LYS A 44 -8.33 10.01 10.95
CA LYS A 44 -9.16 9.69 12.12
C LYS A 44 -10.17 8.60 11.81
N THR A 45 -10.59 8.49 10.55
CA THR A 45 -11.70 7.63 10.15
C THR A 45 -11.27 6.38 9.39
N MET A 46 -10.10 6.42 8.74
CA MET A 46 -9.65 5.34 7.87
C MET A 46 -8.12 5.28 7.76
N SER A 47 -7.62 4.05 7.64
CA SER A 47 -6.24 3.73 7.27
C SER A 47 -6.23 3.11 5.86
N ILE A 48 -5.33 3.59 5.01
CA ILE A 48 -5.04 3.01 3.70
C ILE A 48 -3.59 2.56 3.73
N ASN A 49 -3.31 1.33 3.30
CA ASN A 49 -1.97 0.78 3.26
C ASN A 49 -1.59 0.41 1.83
N CYS A 50 -0.37 0.73 1.45
CA CYS A 50 0.26 0.30 0.20
C CYS A 50 1.55 -0.45 0.54
N ARG A 51 1.59 -1.75 0.21
CA ARG A 51 2.81 -2.55 0.31
C ARG A 51 3.51 -2.63 -1.05
N ILE A 52 4.81 -2.36 -1.08
CA ILE A 52 5.66 -2.46 -2.28
C ILE A 52 6.80 -3.40 -1.95
N TYR A 53 6.95 -4.48 -2.71
CA TYR A 53 8.07 -5.42 -2.57
C TYR A 53 9.27 -4.95 -3.40
N ASP A 54 10.48 -5.11 -2.89
CA ASP A 54 11.70 -4.69 -3.59
C ASP A 54 11.95 -5.50 -4.88
N ASP A 55 11.42 -6.72 -4.98
CA ASP A 55 11.46 -7.54 -6.19
C ASP A 55 10.36 -7.16 -7.20
N GLU A 56 9.24 -6.60 -6.73
CA GLU A 56 8.13 -6.11 -7.56
C GLU A 56 8.09 -4.57 -7.57
N LYS A 57 9.20 -3.92 -7.97
CA LYS A 57 9.47 -2.47 -7.82
C LYS A 57 8.40 -1.51 -8.37
N GLU A 58 7.49 -1.96 -9.22
CA GLU A 58 6.46 -1.14 -9.87
C GLU A 58 5.03 -1.54 -9.49
N ILE A 59 4.86 -2.50 -8.56
CA ILE A 59 3.57 -3.03 -8.14
C ILE A 59 3.29 -2.63 -6.70
N GLY A 60 2.18 -1.91 -6.48
CA GLY A 60 1.68 -1.56 -5.16
C GLY A 60 0.47 -2.41 -4.78
N HIS A 61 0.50 -2.99 -3.59
CA HIS A 61 -0.60 -3.76 -3.02
C HIS A 61 -1.42 -2.86 -2.09
N LEU A 62 -2.58 -2.44 -2.55
CA LEU A 62 -3.46 -1.51 -1.84
C LEU A 62 -4.49 -2.23 -0.97
N SER A 63 -4.69 -1.71 0.23
CA SER A 63 -5.77 -2.12 1.13
C SER A 63 -6.24 -0.91 1.95
N LYS A 64 -7.46 -0.96 2.48
CA LYS A 64 -8.00 0.10 3.34
C LYS A 64 -8.93 -0.48 4.40
N ARG A 65 -8.98 0.18 5.57
CA ARG A 65 -9.84 -0.20 6.70
C ARG A 65 -10.28 1.04 7.50
N PRO A 66 -11.57 1.14 7.89
CA PRO A 66 -12.71 0.34 7.41
C PRO A 66 -12.96 0.56 5.90
N ASN A 67 -13.83 -0.24 5.28
CA ASN A 67 -14.02 -0.22 3.83
C ASN A 67 -14.96 0.91 3.36
N PHE A 68 -14.57 2.16 3.59
CA PHE A 68 -15.32 3.34 3.10
C PHE A 68 -14.90 3.75 1.70
N ALA A 69 -15.84 4.31 0.93
CA ALA A 69 -15.58 4.75 -0.44
C ALA A 69 -14.60 5.93 -0.49
N LEU A 70 -13.64 5.85 -1.41
CA LEU A 70 -12.68 6.93 -1.72
C LEU A 70 -13.08 7.72 -2.98
N GLY A 71 -13.98 7.20 -3.79
CA GLY A 71 -14.44 7.77 -5.04
C GLY A 71 -13.29 8.15 -5.96
N GLU A 72 -13.31 9.40 -6.43
CA GLU A 72 -12.30 9.93 -7.33
C GLU A 72 -10.91 10.11 -6.68
N ASP A 73 -10.84 10.13 -5.35
CA ASP A 73 -9.57 10.32 -4.63
C ASP A 73 -8.65 9.11 -4.71
N VAL A 74 -9.16 7.95 -5.17
CA VAL A 74 -8.30 6.82 -5.56
C VAL A 74 -7.29 7.25 -6.63
N LYS A 75 -7.67 8.14 -7.56
CA LYS A 75 -6.76 8.67 -8.60
C LYS A 75 -5.67 9.54 -7.99
N ILE A 76 -6.01 10.36 -6.99
CA ILE A 76 -5.06 11.22 -6.27
C ILE A 76 -4.05 10.35 -5.50
N LEU A 77 -4.54 9.33 -4.79
CA LEU A 77 -3.71 8.36 -4.07
C LEU A 77 -2.74 7.64 -5.02
N LYS A 78 -3.24 7.10 -6.13
CA LYS A 78 -2.43 6.39 -7.13
C LYS A 78 -1.40 7.31 -7.79
N ALA A 79 -1.77 8.55 -8.12
CA ALA A 79 -0.85 9.53 -8.68
C ALA A 79 0.27 9.89 -7.70
N TYR A 80 -0.04 10.03 -6.41
CA TYR A 80 0.97 10.21 -5.37
C TYR A 80 1.93 9.01 -5.29
N LEU A 81 1.40 7.79 -5.25
CA LEU A 81 2.20 6.56 -5.19
C LEU A 81 3.10 6.37 -6.42
N HIS A 82 2.59 6.70 -7.62
CA HIS A 82 3.41 6.73 -8.82
C HIS A 82 4.52 7.77 -8.71
N LYS A 83 4.21 9.00 -8.32
CA LYS A 83 5.18 10.09 -8.31
C LYS A 83 6.30 9.86 -7.30
N GLU A 84 5.94 9.44 -6.09
CA GLU A 84 6.90 9.34 -4.97
C GLU A 84 7.62 8.00 -4.93
N TYR A 85 7.00 6.92 -5.42
CA TYR A 85 7.51 5.56 -5.27
C TYR A 85 7.59 4.77 -6.58
N ASN A 86 7.31 5.40 -7.73
CA ASN A 86 7.34 4.78 -9.06
C ASN A 86 6.44 3.53 -9.19
N VAL A 87 5.33 3.48 -8.43
CA VAL A 87 4.32 2.44 -8.59
C VAL A 87 3.52 2.68 -9.87
N LYS A 88 3.52 1.70 -10.77
CA LYS A 88 2.83 1.78 -12.07
C LYS A 88 1.62 0.88 -12.16
N ARG A 89 1.58 -0.19 -11.36
CA ARG A 89 0.48 -1.17 -11.32
C ARG A 89 0.00 -1.31 -9.88
N PHE A 90 -1.31 -1.50 -9.73
CA PHE A 90 -1.93 -1.63 -8.41
C PHE A 90 -2.68 -2.96 -8.34
N LYS A 91 -2.39 -3.76 -7.32
CA LYS A 91 -3.15 -4.96 -6.95
C LYS A 91 -3.97 -4.63 -5.71
N SER A 92 -5.22 -5.05 -5.65
CA SER A 92 -6.10 -4.81 -4.50
C SER A 92 -7.21 -5.85 -4.45
N SER A 93 -7.61 -6.25 -3.23
CA SER A 93 -8.82 -7.03 -2.98
C SER A 93 -10.09 -6.16 -2.82
N ASN A 94 -9.93 -4.83 -2.69
CA ASN A 94 -11.04 -3.87 -2.76
C ASN A 94 -11.28 -3.43 -4.21
N GLU A 95 -12.49 -3.64 -4.73
CA GLU A 95 -12.91 -3.36 -6.11
C GLU A 95 -12.64 -1.90 -6.54
N GLU A 96 -12.92 -0.96 -5.65
CA GLU A 96 -12.72 0.47 -5.89
C GLU A 96 -11.23 0.83 -6.08
N LEU A 97 -10.34 0.17 -5.33
CA LEU A 97 -8.89 0.37 -5.45
C LEU A 97 -8.30 -0.37 -6.67
N ALA A 98 -8.98 -1.43 -7.15
CA ALA A 98 -8.60 -2.17 -8.34
C ALA A 98 -8.96 -1.44 -9.64
N SER A 99 -10.00 -0.61 -9.63
CA SER A 99 -10.48 0.15 -10.80
C SER A 99 -9.49 1.25 -11.23
N ILE A 100 -9.34 1.45 -12.54
CA ILE A 100 -8.34 2.32 -13.18
C ILE A 100 -8.64 3.80 -12.96
#